data_AF-A0A9P1A143-F1
#
_entry.id   AF-A0A9P1A143-F1
#
_cell.length_a   1.000
_cell.length_b   1.000
_cell.length_c   1.000
_cell.angle_alpha   90.00
_cell.angle_beta   90.00
_cell.angle_gamma   90.00
#
_symmetry.space_group_name_H-M   'P 1'
#
loop_
_entity.id
_entity.type
_entity.pdbx_description
1 polymer ?
#
loop_
_entity_poly.entity_id
_entity_poly.type
_entity_poly.pdbx_seq_one_letter_code
_entity_poly.pdbx_strand_id
1 'polypeptide(L)'
;MAKSTVVDSKTGKSKDSRVRTSSGMFLKRGRDQVVNSIEKRIADYTFIPVENGEGLQVLHYEVGQKYEPHFDYFLDDFNTKNGGQRIATLLMYLSDVEEGGETVFPSAKGNFSSVPGWNEMSECAKRGLSVKPKMGDALLFWSMRPDGTLDPSSLHGGCPVIGGNKWSSTKWMHVGEYHV
;
A
#
# COMPACT_ATOMS: atom_id res chain seq x y z
N MET A 1 9.11 6.06 -15.18
CA MET A 1 8.72 6.28 -13.76
C MET A 1 9.50 7.47 -13.24
N ALA A 2 9.04 8.11 -12.17
CA ALA A 2 9.74 9.19 -11.47
C ALA A 2 9.87 8.84 -9.99
N LYS A 3 10.69 9.57 -9.23
CA LYS A 3 10.78 9.38 -7.78
C LYS A 3 9.38 9.50 -7.14
N SER A 4 9.04 8.55 -6.26
CA SER A 4 7.75 8.56 -5.57
C SER A 4 7.68 9.67 -4.52
N THR A 5 6.49 10.23 -4.36
CA THR A 5 6.21 11.28 -3.37
C THR A 5 5.34 10.73 -2.23
N VAL A 6 5.23 11.53 -1.17
CA VAL A 6 4.33 11.30 -0.03
C VAL A 6 3.43 12.52 0.18
N VAL A 7 2.26 12.30 0.78
CA VAL A 7 1.35 13.39 1.16
C VAL A 7 1.84 14.03 2.45
N ASP A 8 2.02 15.35 2.44
CA ASP A 8 2.33 16.12 3.63
C ASP A 8 1.08 16.29 4.50
N SER A 9 1.13 15.81 5.74
CA SER A 9 -0.04 15.76 6.62
C SER A 9 -0.55 17.13 7.09
N LYS A 10 0.22 18.21 6.91
CA LYS A 10 -0.19 19.57 7.29
C LYS A 10 -0.82 20.33 6.12
N THR A 11 -0.33 20.08 4.92
CA THR A 11 -0.68 20.86 3.72
C THR A 11 -1.48 20.07 2.70
N GLY A 12 -1.53 18.74 2.83
CA GLY A 12 -2.15 17.82 1.87
C GLY A 12 -1.39 17.69 0.55
N LYS A 13 -0.27 18.42 0.37
CA LYS A 13 0.49 18.46 -0.90
C LYS A 13 1.47 17.31 -1.01
N SER A 14 1.72 16.90 -2.25
CA SER A 14 2.77 15.94 -2.60
C SER A 14 4.16 16.55 -2.36
N LYS A 15 5.03 15.84 -1.64
CA LYS A 15 6.40 16.27 -1.31
C LYS A 15 7.43 15.18 -1.64
N ASP A 16 8.60 15.63 -2.09
CA ASP A 16 9.78 14.79 -2.26
C ASP A 16 10.21 14.16 -0.94
N SER A 17 10.42 12.85 -0.97
CA SER A 17 10.54 12.06 0.26
C SER A 17 11.94 11.48 0.46
N ARG A 18 12.41 11.52 1.71
CA ARG A 18 13.47 10.64 2.23
C ARG A 18 12.91 9.41 2.95
N VAL A 19 11.60 9.42 3.23
CA VAL A 19 10.90 8.34 3.95
C VAL A 19 10.31 7.30 3.00
N ARG A 20 10.08 7.67 1.73
CA ARG A 20 9.79 6.79 0.61
C ARG A 20 10.83 7.02 -0.47
N THR A 21 11.60 5.99 -0.79
CA THR A 21 12.76 6.13 -1.69
C THR A 21 12.57 5.41 -3.03
N SER A 22 11.38 4.87 -3.29
CA SER A 22 11.03 4.21 -4.54
C SER A 22 10.93 5.16 -5.74
N SER A 23 10.87 4.56 -6.92
CA SER A 23 10.29 5.18 -8.11
C SER A 23 8.85 4.68 -8.32
N GLY A 24 8.01 5.47 -8.99
CA GLY A 24 6.65 5.05 -9.30
C GLY A 24 5.98 5.83 -10.42
N MET A 25 4.76 5.41 -10.73
CA MET A 25 3.83 6.09 -11.62
C MET A 25 2.39 5.69 -11.29
N PHE A 26 1.43 6.40 -11.88
CA PHE A 26 0.03 6.02 -11.85
C PHE A 26 -0.44 5.55 -13.22
N LEU A 27 -1.20 4.46 -13.24
CA LEU A 27 -2.07 4.08 -14.33
C LEU A 27 -3.46 4.66 -14.01
N LYS A 28 -4.05 5.39 -14.96
CA LYS A 28 -5.40 5.92 -14.80
C LYS A 28 -6.41 4.78 -14.61
N ARG A 29 -7.47 5.03 -13.83
CA ARG A 29 -8.61 4.11 -13.73
C ARG A 29 -9.16 3.82 -15.12
N GLY A 30 -9.38 2.54 -15.43
CA GLY A 30 -9.87 2.09 -16.74
C GLY A 30 -8.94 2.42 -17.93
N ARG A 31 -7.63 2.61 -17.70
CA ARG A 31 -6.67 3.00 -18.75
C ARG A 31 -6.72 2.10 -19.99
N ASP A 32 -6.83 0.80 -19.79
CA ASP A 32 -6.94 -0.21 -20.84
C ASP A 32 -7.74 -1.42 -20.33
N GLN A 33 -7.96 -2.41 -21.20
CA GLN A 33 -8.75 -3.60 -20.86
C GLN A 33 -8.12 -4.45 -19.74
N VAL A 34 -6.79 -4.47 -19.64
CA VAL A 34 -6.09 -5.23 -18.60
C VAL A 34 -6.27 -4.55 -17.25
N VAL A 35 -6.02 -3.25 -17.18
CA VAL A 35 -6.26 -2.44 -15.96
C VAL A 35 -7.71 -2.53 -15.53
N ASN A 36 -8.67 -2.38 -16.46
CA ASN A 36 -10.09 -2.47 -16.15
C ASN A 36 -10.48 -3.85 -15.59
N SER A 37 -9.92 -4.93 -16.15
CA SER A 37 -10.17 -6.30 -15.67
C SER A 37 -9.61 -6.52 -14.26
N ILE A 38 -8.45 -5.95 -13.95
CA ILE A 38 -7.87 -5.96 -12.60
C ILE A 38 -8.77 -5.19 -11.65
N GLU A 39 -9.13 -3.95 -11.97
CA GLU A 39 -9.95 -3.10 -11.10
C GLU A 39 -11.32 -3.70 -10.82
N LYS A 40 -11.95 -4.33 -11.82
CA LYS A 40 -13.19 -5.09 -11.63
C LYS A 40 -13.01 -6.26 -10.66
N ARG A 41 -11.93 -7.04 -10.81
CA ARG A 41 -11.64 -8.15 -9.87
C ARG A 41 -11.42 -7.65 -8.44
N ILE A 42 -10.78 -6.49 -8.29
CA ILE A 42 -10.61 -5.86 -6.97
C ILE A 42 -11.99 -5.53 -6.39
N ALA A 43 -12.85 -4.86 -7.17
CA ALA A 43 -14.19 -4.50 -6.73
C ALA A 43 -15.05 -5.72 -6.36
N ASP A 44 -15.01 -6.79 -7.16
CA ASP A 44 -15.72 -8.03 -6.89
C ASP A 44 -15.23 -8.71 -5.59
N TYR A 45 -13.93 -8.62 -5.27
CA TYR A 45 -13.36 -9.21 -4.06
C TYR A 45 -13.59 -8.37 -2.80
N THR A 46 -13.51 -7.05 -2.91
CA THR A 46 -13.61 -6.13 -1.77
C THR A 46 -15.04 -5.67 -1.49
N PHE A 47 -15.96 -5.90 -2.44
CA PHE A 47 -17.31 -5.34 -2.46
C PHE A 47 -17.34 -3.81 -2.44
N ILE A 48 -16.26 -3.16 -2.91
CA ILE A 48 -16.18 -1.71 -3.05
C ILE A 48 -16.22 -1.36 -4.55
N PRO A 49 -17.12 -0.46 -5.00
CA PRO A 49 -17.23 -0.11 -6.42
C PRO A 49 -15.91 0.38 -7.03
N VAL A 50 -15.73 0.14 -8.33
CA VAL A 50 -14.53 0.56 -9.07
C VAL A 50 -14.34 2.09 -9.00
N GLU A 51 -15.46 2.81 -9.00
CA GLU A 51 -15.58 4.26 -8.96
C GLU A 51 -15.03 4.86 -7.66
N ASN A 52 -15.03 4.10 -6.56
CA ASN A 52 -14.45 4.52 -5.29
C ASN A 52 -12.91 4.42 -5.29
N GLY A 53 -12.33 3.79 -6.31
CA GLY A 53 -10.89 3.57 -6.38
C GLY A 53 -10.14 4.69 -7.11
N GLU A 54 -8.98 5.07 -6.58
CA GLU A 54 -7.98 5.85 -7.32
C GLU A 54 -7.39 5.03 -8.49
N GLY A 55 -6.57 5.63 -9.34
CA GLY A 55 -5.78 4.87 -10.32
C GLY A 55 -4.77 3.92 -9.65
N LEU A 56 -4.32 2.89 -10.37
CA LEU A 56 -3.30 1.97 -9.87
C LEU A 56 -1.95 2.68 -9.75
N GLN A 57 -1.40 2.75 -8.54
CA GLN A 57 -0.05 3.22 -8.33
C GLN A 57 0.91 2.05 -8.53
N VAL A 58 1.85 2.14 -9.47
CA VAL A 58 2.94 1.15 -9.67
C VAL A 58 4.22 1.69 -9.07
N LEU A 59 4.93 0.84 -8.34
CA LEU A 59 6.12 1.19 -7.58
C LEU A 59 7.23 0.19 -7.84
N HIS A 60 8.45 0.71 -7.87
CA HIS A 60 9.66 -0.07 -7.97
C HIS A 60 10.65 0.36 -6.88
N TYR A 61 11.11 -0.62 -6.11
CA TYR A 61 12.12 -0.47 -5.06
C TYR A 61 13.36 -1.29 -5.44
N GLU A 62 14.48 -0.59 -5.56
CA GLU A 62 15.82 -1.17 -5.70
C GLU A 62 16.40 -1.58 -4.34
N VAL A 63 17.51 -2.31 -4.34
CA VAL A 63 18.26 -2.65 -3.13
C VAL A 63 18.52 -1.39 -2.27
N GLY A 64 18.23 -1.49 -0.98
CA GLY A 64 18.32 -0.42 0.01
C GLY A 64 17.12 0.54 0.05
N GLN A 65 16.24 0.54 -0.97
CA GLN A 65 15.05 1.40 -0.98
C GLN A 65 13.95 0.83 -0.08
N LYS A 66 13.18 1.73 0.53
CA LYS A 66 12.17 1.42 1.56
C LYS A 66 11.02 2.41 1.56
N TYR A 67 10.01 2.11 2.37
CA TYR A 67 9.00 3.07 2.79
C TYR A 67 8.81 2.97 4.31
N GLU A 68 9.13 4.04 5.04
CA GLU A 68 8.86 4.13 6.47
C GLU A 68 7.37 3.88 6.79
N PRO A 69 7.07 3.35 7.99
CA PRO A 69 5.70 3.14 8.44
C PRO A 69 4.85 4.42 8.34
N HIS A 70 3.69 4.29 7.73
CA HIS A 70 2.73 5.37 7.49
C HIS A 70 1.30 4.83 7.48
N PHE A 71 0.36 5.76 7.41
CA PHE A 71 -1.05 5.46 7.20
C PHE A 71 -1.44 5.82 5.77
N ASP A 72 -2.34 5.03 5.20
CA ASP A 72 -2.93 5.36 3.90
C ASP A 72 -4.09 6.33 4.01
N TYR A 73 -4.70 6.45 5.19
CA TYR A 73 -5.72 7.45 5.45
C TYR A 73 -5.13 8.86 5.54
N PHE A 74 -5.96 9.85 5.23
CA PHE A 74 -5.62 11.27 5.35
C PHE A 74 -5.94 11.82 6.74
N LEU A 75 -5.09 12.72 7.22
CA LEU A 75 -5.32 13.54 8.41
C LEU A 75 -5.73 14.97 8.07
N ASP A 76 -5.80 15.30 6.78
CA ASP A 76 -6.13 16.62 6.27
C ASP A 76 -7.49 16.62 5.56
N ASP A 77 -8.14 17.78 5.55
CA ASP A 77 -9.43 17.99 4.89
C ASP A 77 -9.32 18.20 3.38
N PHE A 78 -8.12 18.36 2.82
CA PHE A 78 -7.95 18.63 1.40
C PHE A 78 -8.12 17.35 0.58
N ASN A 79 -7.42 16.29 0.97
CA ASN A 79 -7.43 15.01 0.27
C ASN A 79 -8.74 14.23 0.45
N THR A 80 -9.49 14.49 1.52
CA THR A 80 -10.82 13.88 1.75
C THR A 80 -11.94 14.50 0.92
N LYS A 81 -11.71 15.61 0.21
CA LYS A 81 -12.75 16.24 -0.63
C LYS A 81 -13.16 15.40 -1.84
N ASN A 82 -12.28 14.55 -2.33
CA ASN A 82 -12.54 13.68 -3.47
C ASN A 82 -12.71 12.23 -2.99
N GLY A 83 -13.92 11.70 -3.08
CA GLY A 83 -14.25 10.36 -2.60
C GLY A 83 -14.29 10.17 -1.08
N GLY A 84 -13.91 11.16 -0.28
CA GLY A 84 -13.83 11.00 1.18
C GLY A 84 -12.55 10.28 1.61
N GLN A 85 -12.60 9.64 2.77
CA GLN A 85 -11.46 8.94 3.33
C GLN A 85 -11.17 7.62 2.60
N ARG A 86 -9.88 7.23 2.54
CA ARG A 86 -9.46 5.89 2.09
C ARG A 86 -9.84 4.85 3.14
N ILE A 87 -10.74 3.94 2.78
CA ILE A 87 -11.23 2.88 3.67
C ILE A 87 -10.33 1.65 3.66
N ALA A 88 -9.77 1.32 2.49
CA ALA A 88 -9.03 0.10 2.27
C ALA A 88 -7.94 0.28 1.22
N THR A 89 -6.93 -0.55 1.37
CA THR A 89 -5.81 -0.66 0.44
C THR A 89 -5.66 -2.09 -0.01
N LEU A 90 -5.55 -2.29 -1.32
CA LEU A 90 -5.06 -3.53 -1.88
C LEU A 90 -3.65 -3.31 -2.45
N LEU A 91 -2.67 -3.99 -1.86
CA LEU A 91 -1.28 -4.01 -2.30
C LEU A 91 -0.99 -5.32 -3.03
N MET A 92 -0.75 -5.25 -4.33
CA MET A 92 -0.40 -6.39 -5.18
C MET A 92 1.12 -6.47 -5.35
N TYR A 93 1.69 -7.65 -5.19
CA TYR A 93 3.11 -7.91 -5.45
C TYR A 93 3.30 -8.35 -6.89
N LEU A 94 4.10 -7.59 -7.65
CA LEU A 94 4.33 -7.81 -9.08
C LEU A 94 5.66 -8.51 -9.37
N SER A 95 6.45 -8.79 -8.33
CA SER A 95 7.68 -9.58 -8.41
C SER A 95 7.89 -10.38 -7.13
N ASP A 96 8.61 -11.48 -7.25
CA ASP A 96 9.23 -12.13 -6.10
C ASP A 96 10.41 -11.28 -5.62
N VAL A 97 10.63 -11.24 -4.32
CA VAL A 97 11.77 -10.53 -3.71
C VAL A 97 12.64 -11.56 -3.00
N GLU A 98 13.93 -11.56 -3.33
CA GLU A 98 14.89 -12.55 -2.84
C GLU A 98 15.08 -12.41 -1.32
N GLU A 99 15.37 -11.18 -0.86
CA GLU A 99 15.58 -10.87 0.55
C GLU A 99 15.06 -9.46 0.89
N GLY A 100 14.40 -9.33 2.05
CA GLY A 100 13.80 -8.08 2.49
C GLY A 100 12.53 -7.72 1.72
N GLY A 101 12.23 -6.42 1.65
CA GLY A 101 11.09 -5.90 0.89
C GLY A 101 9.71 -6.21 1.48
N GLU A 102 9.62 -6.78 2.69
CA GLU A 102 8.36 -7.16 3.31
C GLU A 102 7.43 -5.95 3.54
N THR A 103 6.13 -6.20 3.57
CA THR A 103 5.18 -5.21 4.08
C THR A 103 4.96 -5.49 5.56
N VAL A 104 5.36 -4.56 6.43
CA VAL A 104 5.33 -4.71 7.90
C VAL A 104 4.24 -3.84 8.52
N PHE A 105 3.51 -4.39 9.49
CA PHE A 105 2.50 -3.72 10.32
C PHE A 105 2.98 -3.67 11.78
N PRO A 106 3.77 -2.65 12.15
CA PRO A 106 4.38 -2.57 13.49
C PRO A 106 3.37 -2.40 14.63
N SER A 107 2.17 -1.89 14.35
CA SER A 107 1.11 -1.71 15.34
C SER A 107 0.18 -2.93 15.47
N ALA A 108 0.36 -3.96 14.64
CA ALA A 108 -0.43 -5.17 14.73
C ALA A 108 -0.14 -5.91 16.04
N LYS A 109 -1.19 -6.40 16.71
CA LYS A 109 -1.07 -7.13 17.97
C LYS A 109 -1.13 -8.64 17.72
N GLY A 110 -0.17 -9.37 18.23
CA GLY A 110 -0.14 -10.83 18.15
C GLY A 110 1.26 -11.39 18.37
N ASN A 111 1.34 -12.71 18.58
CA ASN A 111 2.61 -13.42 18.60
C ASN A 111 2.91 -14.00 17.21
N PHE A 112 3.58 -13.20 16.38
CA PHE A 112 3.87 -13.55 14.99
C PHE A 112 5.10 -14.45 14.81
N SER A 113 5.84 -14.75 15.89
CA SER A 113 7.01 -15.64 15.85
C SER A 113 6.68 -17.08 15.46
N SER A 114 5.40 -17.45 15.56
CA SER A 114 4.89 -18.77 15.15
C SER A 114 4.46 -18.84 13.68
N VAL A 115 4.46 -17.71 12.97
CA VAL A 115 4.04 -17.66 11.56
C VAL A 115 5.11 -18.35 10.70
N PRO A 116 4.70 -19.24 9.76
CA PRO A 116 5.64 -19.87 8.83
C PRO A 116 6.53 -18.83 8.12
N GLY A 117 7.84 -19.11 8.05
CA GLY A 117 8.81 -18.20 7.44
C GLY A 117 9.30 -17.07 8.32
N TRP A 118 8.86 -16.95 9.59
CA TRP A 118 9.32 -15.90 10.52
C TRP A 118 10.84 -15.80 10.63
N ASN A 119 11.54 -16.94 10.66
CA ASN A 119 13.00 -16.98 10.78
C ASN A 119 13.73 -16.49 9.52
N GLU A 120 13.06 -16.47 8.38
CA GLU A 120 13.59 -15.99 7.09
C GLU A 120 13.28 -14.50 6.85
N MET A 121 12.51 -13.87 7.74
CA MET A 121 12.15 -12.46 7.65
C MET A 121 13.33 -11.56 8.02
N SER A 122 13.41 -10.40 7.37
CA SER A 122 14.38 -9.36 7.72
C SER A 122 14.16 -8.82 9.14
N GLU A 123 15.21 -8.22 9.74
CA GLU A 123 15.08 -7.57 11.05
C GLU A 123 14.04 -6.44 11.07
N CYS A 124 13.83 -5.78 9.92
CA CYS A 124 12.74 -4.83 9.77
C CYS A 124 11.37 -5.50 9.90
N ALA A 125 11.17 -6.63 9.23
CA ALA A 125 9.91 -7.36 9.21
C ALA A 125 9.56 -7.96 10.58
N LYS A 126 10.56 -8.30 11.40
CA LYS A 126 10.35 -8.80 12.77
C LYS A 126 9.78 -7.76 13.75
N ARG A 127 9.64 -6.49 13.34
CA ARG A 127 9.05 -5.42 14.17
C ARG A 127 7.52 -5.46 14.29
N GLY A 128 6.85 -6.37 13.58
CA GLY A 128 5.39 -6.50 13.61
C GLY A 128 4.90 -7.70 12.80
N LEU A 129 3.60 -7.73 12.49
CA LEU A 129 3.06 -8.66 11.50
C LEU A 129 3.64 -8.29 10.13
N SER A 130 4.17 -9.25 9.39
CA SER A 130 4.79 -8.98 8.10
C SER A 130 4.38 -9.96 7.03
N VAL A 131 4.35 -9.48 5.80
CA VAL A 131 4.04 -10.26 4.60
C VAL A 131 5.22 -10.17 3.63
N LYS A 132 5.76 -11.34 3.25
CA LYS A 132 6.83 -11.44 2.26
C LYS A 132 6.25 -11.21 0.86
N PRO A 133 6.90 -10.40 -0.01
CA PRO A 133 6.43 -10.20 -1.38
C PRO A 133 6.59 -11.49 -2.18
N LYS A 134 5.49 -11.95 -2.77
CA LYS A 134 5.48 -13.09 -3.69
C LYS A 134 4.66 -12.71 -4.92
N MET A 135 5.22 -12.91 -6.10
CA MET A 135 4.60 -12.47 -7.35
C MET A 135 3.19 -13.06 -7.51
N GLY A 136 2.23 -12.19 -7.76
CA GLY A 136 0.82 -12.55 -7.97
C GLY A 136 -0.03 -12.51 -6.70
N ASP A 137 0.57 -12.49 -5.52
CA ASP A 137 -0.17 -12.34 -4.26
C ASP A 137 -0.65 -10.89 -4.08
N ALA A 138 -1.75 -10.72 -3.34
CA ALA A 138 -2.31 -9.42 -2.98
C ALA A 138 -2.67 -9.36 -1.49
N LEU A 139 -2.33 -8.25 -0.85
CA LEU A 139 -2.58 -7.96 0.55
C LEU A 139 -3.69 -6.90 0.66
N LEU A 140 -4.83 -7.29 1.22
CA LEU A 140 -5.93 -6.38 1.57
C LEU A 140 -5.85 -5.99 3.05
N PHE A 141 -5.91 -4.70 3.34
CA PHE A 141 -6.04 -4.20 4.71
C PHE A 141 -6.89 -2.93 4.76
N TRP A 142 -7.45 -2.67 5.94
CA TRP A 142 -8.41 -1.59 6.17
C TRP A 142 -7.73 -0.47 6.94
N SER A 143 -7.93 0.77 6.48
CA SER A 143 -7.46 2.00 7.13
C SER A 143 -8.48 2.54 8.14
N MET A 144 -9.69 1.99 8.13
CA MET A 144 -10.80 2.38 8.98
C MET A 144 -11.46 1.14 9.61
N ARG A 145 -12.01 1.32 10.80
CA ARG A 145 -12.82 0.32 11.50
C ARG A 145 -14.25 0.30 10.96
N PRO A 146 -15.03 -0.76 11.24
CA PRO A 146 -16.42 -0.84 10.82
C PRO A 146 -17.32 0.30 11.33
N ASP A 147 -16.95 0.95 12.44
CA ASP A 147 -17.65 2.13 12.98
C ASP A 147 -17.28 3.45 12.29
N GLY A 148 -16.42 3.41 11.26
CA GLY A 148 -15.98 4.58 10.52
C GLY A 148 -14.85 5.36 11.19
N THR A 149 -14.31 4.90 12.31
CA THR A 149 -13.13 5.52 12.92
C THR A 149 -11.84 5.07 12.22
N LEU A 150 -10.81 5.91 12.20
CA LEU A 150 -9.48 5.53 11.68
C LEU A 150 -8.92 4.39 12.51
N ASP A 151 -8.23 3.44 11.87
CA ASP A 151 -7.60 2.32 12.58
C ASP A 151 -6.08 2.51 12.76
N PRO A 152 -5.59 2.82 13.98
CA PRO A 152 -4.15 2.94 14.22
C PRO A 152 -3.37 1.64 14.01
N SER A 153 -4.05 0.49 13.97
CA SER A 153 -3.42 -0.81 13.70
C SER A 153 -2.99 -0.96 12.24
N SER A 154 -3.52 -0.14 11.33
CA SER A 154 -3.21 -0.13 9.90
C SER A 154 -1.89 0.58 9.55
N LEU A 155 -1.13 1.03 10.57
CA LEU A 155 0.21 1.57 10.38
C LEU A 155 1.05 0.51 9.68
N HIS A 156 1.59 0.84 8.51
CA HIS A 156 2.33 -0.14 7.72
C HIS A 156 3.48 0.51 6.94
N GLY A 157 4.50 -0.27 6.61
CA GLY A 157 5.66 0.19 5.86
C GLY A 157 6.19 -0.88 4.91
N GLY A 158 7.07 -0.47 4.01
CA GLY A 158 7.85 -1.36 3.16
C GLY A 158 9.26 -1.47 3.71
N CYS A 159 9.64 -2.65 4.18
CA CYS A 159 11.00 -2.93 4.62
C CYS A 159 12.00 -2.75 3.47
N PRO A 160 13.28 -2.44 3.79
CA PRO A 160 14.31 -2.31 2.77
C PRO A 160 14.41 -3.58 1.92
N VAL A 161 14.53 -3.42 0.60
CA VAL A 161 14.94 -4.53 -0.27
C VAL A 161 16.42 -4.81 0.02
N ILE A 162 16.77 -6.06 0.32
CA ILE A 162 18.16 -6.47 0.59
C ILE A 162 18.73 -7.19 -0.64
N GLY A 163 17.93 -8.05 -1.28
CA GLY A 163 18.28 -8.76 -2.51
C GLY A 163 17.14 -8.73 -3.54
N GLY A 164 17.50 -8.71 -4.83
CA GLY A 164 16.55 -8.62 -5.94
C GLY A 164 15.95 -7.22 -6.14
N ASN A 165 14.71 -7.18 -6.64
CA ASN A 165 13.96 -5.95 -6.90
C ASN A 165 12.48 -6.14 -6.54
N LYS A 166 11.86 -5.15 -5.89
CA LYS A 166 10.44 -5.20 -5.53
C LYS A 166 9.61 -4.33 -6.45
N TRP A 167 8.70 -4.97 -7.18
CA TRP A 167 7.61 -4.30 -7.89
C TRP A 167 6.31 -4.53 -7.16
N SER A 168 5.52 -3.47 -7.00
CA SER A 168 4.19 -3.55 -6.40
C SER A 168 3.21 -2.61 -7.07
N SER A 169 1.93 -2.95 -7.00
CA SER A 169 0.85 -2.02 -7.37
C SER A 169 -0.14 -1.84 -6.22
N THR A 170 -0.39 -0.59 -5.87
CA THR A 170 -1.33 -0.20 -4.82
C THR A 170 -2.62 0.32 -5.44
N LYS A 171 -3.76 -0.17 -4.94
CA LYS A 171 -5.10 0.38 -5.19
C LYS A 171 -5.65 0.92 -3.87
N TRP A 172 -5.85 2.22 -3.80
CA TRP A 172 -6.58 2.86 -2.71
C TRP A 172 -8.06 2.98 -3.06
N MET A 173 -8.91 2.68 -2.09
CA MET A 173 -10.37 2.70 -2.21
C MET A 173 -10.95 3.64 -1.16
N HIS A 174 -11.87 4.51 -1.58
CA HIS A 174 -12.49 5.53 -0.74
C HIS A 174 -13.89 5.13 -0.25
N VAL A 175 -14.38 5.84 0.78
CA VAL A 175 -15.78 5.70 1.28
C VAL A 175 -16.82 6.01 0.20
N GLY A 176 -16.52 6.91 -0.72
CA GLY A 176 -17.40 7.35 -1.80
C GLY A 176 -16.69 7.39 -3.15
N GLU A 177 -17.40 7.85 -4.17
CA GLU A 177 -16.90 7.94 -5.54
C GLU A 177 -15.69 8.89 -5.62
N TYR A 178 -14.59 8.39 -6.19
CA TYR A 178 -13.39 9.17 -6.48
C TYR A 178 -13.43 9.63 -7.93
N HIS A 179 -13.42 10.94 -8.15
CA HIS A 179 -13.43 11.53 -9.48
C HIS A 179 -12.00 11.68 -10.02
N VAL A 180 -11.73 11.08 -11.18
CA VAL A 180 -10.40 11.04 -11.85
C VAL A 180 -10.22 12.13 -12.89
#